data_AF-A0A5N7WUE0-F1
#
_entry.id   AF-A0A5N7WUE0-F1
#
_cell.length_a   1.000
_cell.length_b   1.000
_cell.length_c   1.000
_cell.angle_alpha   90.00
_cell.angle_beta   90.00
_cell.angle_gamma   90.00
#
_symmetry.space_group_name_H-M   'P 1'
#
loop_
_entity.id
_entity.type
_entity.pdbx_description
1 polymer ?
#
loop_
_entity_poly.entity_id
_entity_poly.type
_entity_poly.pdbx_seq_one_letter_code
_entity_poly.pdbx_strand_id
1 'polypeptide(L)' 'MDASNLIRMANRIAEFFEAMPEHEEALDGVAQHILKFWEPRMRLRILAALNEPCEAAQLRPLVREALHRHAALLGHVQS' A
#
# COMPACT_ATOMS: atom_id res chain seq x y z
N MET A 1 11.36 10.11 2.64
CA MET A 1 10.94 9.85 1.25
C MET A 1 9.51 10.35 1.13
N ASP A 2 9.22 11.08 0.05
CA ASP A 2 7.92 11.72 -0.14
C ASP A 2 6.85 10.71 -0.60
N ALA A 3 5.57 11.03 -0.37
CA ALA A 3 4.46 10.13 -0.73
C ALA A 3 4.44 9.76 -2.20
N SER A 4 4.64 10.72 -3.10
CA SER A 4 4.59 10.48 -4.55
C SER A 4 5.54 9.35 -4.97
N ASN A 5 6.73 9.29 -4.36
CA ASN A 5 7.68 8.21 -4.60
C ASN A 5 7.21 6.87 -4.02
N LEU A 6 6.68 6.87 -2.80
CA LEU A 6 6.14 5.65 -2.18
C LEU A 6 4.93 5.11 -2.96
N ILE A 7 4.01 5.98 -3.40
CA ILE A 7 2.85 5.64 -4.23
C ILE A 7 3.31 4.99 -5.53
N ARG A 8 4.29 5.59 -6.22
CA ARG A 8 4.87 5.02 -7.45
C ARG A 8 5.48 3.64 -7.21
N MET A 9 6.18 3.45 -6.10
CA MET A 9 6.75 2.15 -5.74
C MET A 9 5.66 1.11 -5.42
N ALA A 10 4.66 1.47 -4.63
CA ALA A 10 3.55 0.58 -4.27
C ALA A 10 2.73 0.17 -5.50
N ASN A 11 2.49 1.09 -6.43
CA ASN A 11 1.80 0.81 -7.68
C ASN A 11 2.55 -0.22 -8.55
N ARG A 12 3.89 -0.14 -8.61
CA ARG A 12 4.72 -1.14 -9.30
C ARG A 12 4.69 -2.51 -8.62
N ILE A 13 4.59 -2.54 -7.29
CA ILE A 13 4.42 -3.79 -6.55
C ILE A 13 3.06 -4.41 -6.92
N ALA A 14 1.99 -3.62 -6.92
CA ALA A 14 0.67 -4.10 -7.30
C ALA A 14 0.59 -4.61 -8.75
N GLU A 15 1.29 -4.00 -9.70
CA GLU A 15 1.36 -4.50 -11.10
C GLU A 15 1.86 -5.95 -11.18
N PHE A 16 2.75 -6.36 -10.29
CA PHE A 16 3.22 -7.75 -10.21
C PHE A 16 2.12 -8.68 -9.66
N PHE A 17 1.45 -8.27 -8.58
CA PHE A 17 0.44 -9.09 -7.90
C PHE A 17 -0.91 -9.12 -8.63
N GLU A 18 -1.21 -8.15 -9.50
CA GLU A 18 -2.41 -8.14 -10.34
C GLU A 18 -2.46 -9.31 -11.34
N ALA A 19 -1.33 -9.96 -11.62
CA ALA A 19 -1.28 -11.17 -12.44
C ALA A 19 -1.72 -12.44 -11.69
N MET A 20 -1.93 -12.36 -10.37
CA MET A 20 -2.43 -13.50 -9.58
C MET A 20 -3.91 -13.76 -9.88
N PRO A 21 -4.33 -15.03 -9.98
CA PRO A 21 -5.70 -15.39 -10.31
C PRO A 21 -6.67 -15.10 -9.16
N GLU A 22 -6.20 -15.19 -7.91
CA GLU A 22 -7.01 -14.92 -6.71
C GLU A 22 -6.76 -13.50 -6.22
N HIS A 23 -7.85 -12.75 -6.05
CA HIS A 23 -7.79 -11.35 -5.64
C HIS A 23 -7.32 -11.21 -4.19
N GLU A 24 -7.77 -12.10 -3.31
CA GLU A 24 -7.36 -12.07 -1.91
C GLU A 24 -5.86 -12.32 -1.75
N GLU A 25 -5.31 -13.28 -2.50
CA GLU A 25 -3.87 -13.56 -2.51
C GLU A 25 -3.06 -12.35 -3.03
N ALA A 26 -3.58 -11.63 -4.02
CA ALA A 26 -2.94 -10.42 -4.52
C ALA A 26 -2.88 -9.30 -3.45
N LEU A 27 -3.97 -9.10 -2.69
CA LEU A 27 -4.01 -8.12 -1.59
C LEU A 27 -3.02 -8.47 -0.49
N ASP A 28 -3.02 -9.72 -0.04
CA ASP A 28 -2.11 -10.24 0.97
C ASP A 28 -0.65 -10.10 0.50
N GLY A 29 -0.37 -10.45 -0.75
CA GLY A 29 0.95 -10.34 -1.36
C GLY A 29 1.50 -8.92 -1.37
N VAL A 30 0.69 -7.94 -1.74
CA VAL A 30 1.06 -6.51 -1.70
C VAL A 30 1.41 -6.07 -0.28
N ALA A 31 0.53 -6.37 0.69
CA ALA A 31 0.73 -5.96 2.08
C ALA A 31 1.97 -6.63 2.69
N GLN A 32 2.17 -7.93 2.47
CA GLN A 32 3.34 -8.66 2.97
C GLN A 32 4.64 -8.15 2.34
N HIS A 33 4.63 -7.81 1.05
CA HIS A 33 5.80 -7.24 0.39
C HIS A 33 6.18 -5.88 1.00
N ILE A 34 5.21 -4.98 1.18
CA ILE A 34 5.43 -3.69 1.84
C ILE A 34 5.94 -3.90 3.27
N LEU A 35 5.32 -4.78 4.06
CA LEU A 35 5.73 -5.07 5.43
C LEU A 35 7.19 -5.52 5.52
N LYS A 36 7.59 -6.43 4.62
CA LYS A 36 8.90 -7.10 4.63
C LYS A 36 10.03 -6.19 4.18
N PHE A 37 9.80 -5.32 3.20
CA PHE A 37 10.86 -4.56 2.55
C PHE A 37 10.88 -3.07 2.92
N TRP A 38 9.79 -2.53 3.47
CA TRP A 38 9.73 -1.11 3.80
C TRP A 38 9.98 -0.88 5.28
N GLU A 39 10.72 0.19 5.57
CA GLU A 39 10.93 0.65 6.94
C GLU A 39 9.60 1.11 7.57
N PRO A 40 9.44 1.02 8.91
CA PRO A 40 8.20 1.42 9.58
C PRO A 40 7.71 2.83 9.20
N ARG A 41 8.60 3.82 9.10
CA ARG A 41 8.26 5.19 8.70
C ARG A 41 7.66 5.29 7.29
N MET A 42 8.09 4.44 6.35
CA MET A 42 7.55 4.43 4.99
C MET A 42 6.13 3.85 4.98
N ARG A 43 5.90 2.79 5.77
CA ARG A 43 4.57 2.18 5.94
C ARG A 43 3.57 3.20 6.52
N LEU A 44 3.99 3.92 7.57
CA LEU A 44 3.16 4.99 8.13
C LEU A 44 2.89 6.11 7.13
N ARG A 45 3.89 6.52 6.32
CA ARG A 45 3.69 7.59 5.33
C ARG A 45 2.73 7.20 4.21
N ILE A 46 2.78 5.96 3.71
CA ILE A 46 1.86 5.49 2.67
C ILE A 46 0.46 5.26 3.21
N LEU A 47 0.32 4.84 4.48
CA LEU A 47 -0.98 4.80 5.15
C LEU A 47 -1.55 6.21 5.33
N ALA A 48 -0.74 7.20 5.69
CA ALA A 48 -1.18 8.59 5.78
C ALA A 48 -1.63 9.15 4.42
N ALA A 49 -1.05 8.66 3.31
CA ALA A 49 -1.48 9.03 1.96
C ALA A 49 -2.92 8.59 1.63
N LEU A 50 -3.50 7.64 2.38
CA LEU A 50 -4.92 7.28 2.23
C LEU A 50 -5.86 8.39 2.72
N ASN A 51 -5.42 9.21 3.68
CA ASN A 51 -6.22 10.30 4.24
C ASN A 51 -6.18 11.57 3.38
N GLU A 52 -5.27 11.64 2.41
CA GLU A 52 -5.12 12.76 1.49
C GLU A 52 -5.79 12.42 0.14
N PRO A 53 -6.95 13.02 -0.22
CA PRO A 53 -7.71 12.60 -1.40
C PRO A 53 -6.90 12.62 -2.70
N CYS A 54 -6.03 13.61 -2.87
CA CYS A 54 -5.17 13.75 -4.04
C CYS A 54 -4.09 12.66 -4.12
N GLU A 55 -3.57 12.20 -2.98
CA GLU A 55 -2.57 11.14 -2.91
C GLU A 55 -3.25 9.76 -3.07
N ALA A 56 -4.37 9.55 -2.36
CA ALA A 56 -5.17 8.34 -2.44
C ALA A 56 -5.65 8.05 -3.89
N ALA A 57 -6.02 9.09 -4.64
CA ALA A 57 -6.41 8.96 -6.04
C ALA A 57 -5.29 8.43 -6.95
N GLN A 58 -4.03 8.62 -6.58
CA GLN A 58 -2.86 8.17 -7.37
C GLN A 58 -2.46 6.71 -7.07
N LEU A 59 -2.96 6.13 -5.98
CA LEU A 59 -2.77 4.71 -5.69
C LEU A 59 -3.58 3.86 -6.66
N ARG A 60 -3.04 2.72 -7.10
CA ARG A 60 -3.82 1.71 -7.82
C ARG A 60 -4.93 1.16 -6.91
N PRO A 61 -6.08 0.71 -7.46
CA PRO A 61 -7.16 0.13 -6.66
C PRO A 61 -6.69 -1.01 -5.75
N LEU A 62 -5.86 -1.94 -6.27
CA LEU A 62 -5.31 -3.05 -5.49
C LEU A 62 -4.47 -2.56 -4.29
N VAL A 63 -3.68 -1.49 -4.46
CA VAL A 63 -2.88 -0.94 -3.36
C VAL A 63 -3.77 -0.30 -2.30
N ARG A 64 -4.75 0.52 -2.70
CA ARG A 64 -5.68 1.13 -1.74
C ARG A 64 -6.39 0.07 -0.91
N GLU A 65 -6.90 -0.97 -1.56
CA GLU A 65 -7.62 -2.04 -0.88
C GLU A 65 -6.70 -2.80 0.07
N ALA A 66 -5.49 -3.18 -0.37
CA ALA A 66 -4.51 -3.86 0.47
C ALA A 66 -4.13 -3.02 1.70
N LEU A 67 -3.93 -1.72 1.53
CA LEU A 67 -3.59 -0.83 2.64
C LEU A 67 -4.75 -0.68 3.65
N HIS A 68 -6.01 -0.61 3.19
CA HIS A 68 -7.17 -0.58 4.10
C HIS A 68 -7.35 -1.91 4.82
N ARG A 69 -7.33 -3.04 4.10
CA ARG A 69 -7.50 -4.39 4.64
C ARG A 69 -6.42 -4.75 5.66
N HIS A 70 -5.17 -4.31 5.43
CA HIS A 70 -4.01 -4.66 6.26
C HIS A 70 -3.42 -3.48 7.04
N ALA A 71 -4.20 -2.42 7.30
CA ALA A 71 -3.72 -1.26 8.06
C ALA A 71 -3.12 -1.69 9.41
N ALA A 72 -3.81 -2.52 10.19
CA ALA A 72 -3.32 -3.01 11.48
C ALA A 72 -1.98 -3.78 11.39
N LEU A 73 -1.74 -4.50 10.29
CA LEU A 73 -0.49 -5.22 10.03
C LEU A 73 0.67 -4.26 9.69
N LEU A 74 0.38 -3.26 8.85
CA LEU A 74 1.39 -2.33 8.33
C LEU A 74 1.76 -1.23 9.35
N GLY A 75 0.87 -0.98 10.30
CA GLY A 75 1.00 -0.02 11.40
C GLY A 75 -0.23 0.89 11.50
N HIS A 76 -0.42 1.57 12.62
CA HIS A 76 -1.51 2.53 12.76
C HIS A 76 -1.02 3.95 12.50
N VAL A 77 -1.69 4.65 11.59
CA VAL A 77 -1.70 6.11 11.56
C VAL A 77 -2.86 6.53 12.46
N GLN A 78 -2.55 7.12 13.62
CA GLN A 78 -3.57 7.68 14.49
C GLN A 78 -4.28 8.80 13.71
N SER A 79 -5.61 8.73 13.68
CA SER A 79 -6.50 9.75 13.13
C SER A 79 -6.30 11.11 13.80
#